data_AF-A0A538SI55-F1
#
_entry.id   AF-A0A538SI55-F1
#
_cell.length_a   1.000
_cell.length_b   1.000
_cell.length_c   1.000
_cell.angle_alpha   90.00
_cell.angle_beta   90.00
_cell.angle_gamma   90.00
#
_symmetry.space_group_name_H-M   'P 1'
#
loop_
_entity.id
_entity.type
_entity.pdbx_description
1 polymer ?
#
loop_
_entity_poly.entity_id
_entity_poly.type
_entity_poly.pdbx_seq_one_letter_code
_entity_poly.pdbx_strand_id
1 'polypeptide(L)'
;MLTLSRCHLPYASGGLDYISMEADTLDSGVSWSLWGQSAVFIQNCWFKGATGAAITISRETSGTIAHNRIENYAVSVSAPEATLTMDGNTISGCGTGIDVRAEAYVTNNVIRGCGVGIYCTSYGTVHLINNTILNASSDGINVQAADDLGVGGNIVGSCGGNGIVIWGNYSGQYYDVSVRNNTIFNNRGSGVVWGVQPPTHVAMVQDNISFANA
;
A
#
# COMPACT_ATOMS: atom_id res chain seq x y z
N MET A 1 -15.29 3.62 -21.61
CA MET A 1 -14.20 2.70 -21.27
C MET A 1 -13.02 2.94 -22.21
N LEU A 2 -11.84 3.22 -21.65
CA LEU A 2 -10.58 3.27 -22.39
C LEU A 2 -9.80 1.97 -22.11
N THR A 3 -9.17 1.41 -23.14
CA THR A 3 -8.25 0.28 -23.00
C THR A 3 -6.90 0.65 -23.58
N LEU A 4 -5.84 0.43 -22.80
CA LEU A 4 -4.45 0.57 -23.22
C LEU A 4 -3.81 -0.81 -23.14
N SER A 5 -3.28 -1.31 -24.25
CA SER A 5 -2.69 -2.64 -24.31
C SER A 5 -1.44 -2.62 -25.17
N ARG A 6 -0.32 -3.13 -24.63
CA ARG A 6 0.98 -3.20 -25.30
C ARG A 6 1.47 -1.84 -25.81
N CYS A 7 1.14 -0.78 -25.08
CA CYS A 7 1.62 0.57 -25.35
C CYS A 7 2.87 0.87 -24.51
N HIS A 8 3.70 1.80 -24.98
CA HIS A 8 4.75 2.44 -24.19
C HIS A 8 4.41 3.93 -24.13
N LEU A 9 4.12 4.43 -22.94
CA LEU A 9 3.58 5.77 -22.72
C LEU A 9 4.63 6.62 -22.02
N PRO A 10 4.98 7.82 -22.52
CA PRO A 10 5.83 8.72 -21.76
C PRO A 10 5.11 9.20 -20.49
N TYR A 11 3.83 9.58 -20.61
CA TYR A 11 2.89 9.91 -19.54
C TYR A 11 1.48 9.76 -20.11
N ALA A 12 0.50 9.38 -19.29
CA ALA A 12 -0.89 9.35 -19.72
C ALA A 12 -1.84 9.86 -18.63
N SER A 13 -2.80 10.69 -19.02
CA SER A 13 -3.83 11.14 -18.10
C SER A 13 -5.15 11.47 -18.78
N GLY A 14 -6.24 11.39 -18.03
CA GLY A 14 -7.55 11.77 -18.55
C GLY A 14 -8.70 11.57 -17.56
N GLY A 15 -9.84 12.18 -17.89
CA GLY A 15 -11.12 11.93 -17.26
C GLY A 15 -11.87 10.80 -17.97
N LEU A 16 -12.26 9.74 -17.26
CA LEU A 16 -12.81 8.52 -17.87
C LEU A 16 -13.91 7.91 -16.99
N ASP A 17 -14.78 7.06 -17.55
CA ASP A 17 -15.66 6.22 -16.74
C ASP A 17 -15.02 4.86 -16.42
N TYR A 18 -14.13 4.35 -17.27
CA TYR A 18 -13.49 3.05 -17.03
C TYR A 18 -12.11 3.04 -17.69
N ILE A 19 -11.14 2.42 -17.02
CA ILE A 19 -9.81 2.17 -17.56
C ILE A 19 -9.41 0.72 -17.35
N SER A 20 -8.91 0.11 -18.43
CA SER A 20 -8.17 -1.15 -18.39
C SER A 20 -6.80 -0.92 -19.04
N MET A 21 -5.73 -1.16 -18.29
CA MET A 21 -4.37 -0.85 -18.69
C MET A 21 -3.46 -2.06 -18.50
N GLU A 22 -2.82 -2.44 -19.60
CA GLU A 22 -1.71 -3.38 -19.70
C GLU A 22 -0.67 -2.75 -20.64
N ALA A 23 -0.02 -1.70 -20.14
CA ALA A 23 0.88 -0.84 -20.90
C ALA A 23 1.95 -0.25 -19.99
N ASP A 24 3.14 -0.05 -20.53
CA ASP A 24 4.28 0.45 -19.76
C ASP A 24 4.35 1.98 -19.78
N THR A 25 4.92 2.56 -18.73
CA THR A 25 5.33 3.96 -18.74
C THR A 25 6.85 4.08 -18.70
N LEU A 26 7.38 4.96 -19.56
CA LEU A 26 8.80 5.30 -19.60
C LEU A 26 8.96 6.70 -19.00
N ASP A 27 9.61 6.78 -17.84
CA ASP A 27 10.05 8.03 -17.20
C ASP A 27 8.93 8.97 -16.70
N SER A 28 7.68 8.49 -16.62
CA SER A 28 6.57 9.17 -15.92
C SER A 28 5.53 8.21 -15.39
N GLY A 29 4.49 8.74 -14.74
CA GLY A 29 3.35 7.98 -14.23
C GLY A 29 2.11 8.03 -15.12
N VAL A 30 0.98 7.59 -14.57
CA VAL A 30 -0.35 7.82 -15.11
C VAL A 30 -1.24 8.53 -14.09
N SER A 31 -2.21 9.29 -14.59
CA SER A 31 -3.19 9.98 -13.76
C SER A 31 -4.59 9.87 -14.33
N TRP A 32 -5.46 9.12 -13.65
CA TRP A 32 -6.84 8.90 -14.08
C TRP A 32 -7.80 9.53 -13.07
N SER A 33 -8.71 10.37 -13.57
CA SER A 33 -9.85 10.89 -12.81
C SER A 33 -11.09 10.18 -13.30
N LEU A 34 -11.74 9.34 -12.47
CA LEU A 34 -12.92 8.60 -12.91
C LEU A 34 -14.23 9.10 -12.30
N TRP A 35 -15.29 9.06 -13.10
CA TRP A 35 -16.59 9.63 -12.76
C TRP A 35 -17.62 8.53 -12.47
N GLY A 36 -18.35 8.61 -11.36
CA GLY A 36 -19.34 7.60 -10.97
C GLY A 36 -18.72 6.32 -10.38
N GLN A 37 -19.53 5.26 -10.20
CA GLN A 37 -19.07 3.94 -9.72
C GLN A 37 -18.23 3.23 -10.80
N SER A 38 -17.00 3.70 -10.95
CA SER A 38 -16.14 3.44 -12.08
C SER A 38 -14.99 2.53 -11.69
N ALA A 39 -14.69 1.55 -12.54
CA ALA A 39 -13.70 0.52 -12.26
C ALA A 39 -12.34 0.84 -12.90
N VAL A 40 -11.29 0.68 -12.11
CA VAL A 40 -9.88 0.79 -12.52
C VAL A 40 -9.23 -0.59 -12.57
N PHE A 41 -8.66 -0.96 -13.71
CA PHE A 41 -7.84 -2.17 -13.83
C PHE A 41 -6.49 -1.79 -14.43
N ILE A 42 -5.44 -1.79 -13.61
CA ILE A 42 -4.07 -1.52 -14.07
C ILE A 42 -3.23 -2.74 -13.71
N GLN A 43 -2.79 -3.47 -14.72
CA GLN A 43 -2.14 -4.75 -14.50
C GLN A 43 -1.01 -5.05 -15.47
N ASN A 44 -0.04 -5.85 -15.01
CA ASN A 44 1.10 -6.28 -15.83
C ASN A 44 1.86 -5.11 -16.49
N CYS A 45 1.86 -3.94 -15.86
CA CYS A 45 2.53 -2.74 -16.35
C CYS A 45 3.89 -2.57 -15.67
N TRP A 46 4.84 -1.99 -16.37
CA TRP A 46 6.07 -1.47 -15.80
C TRP A 46 6.04 0.06 -15.72
N PHE A 47 6.15 0.59 -14.51
CA PHE A 47 6.32 2.01 -14.21
C PHE A 47 7.74 2.25 -13.73
N LYS A 48 8.50 3.10 -14.42
CA LYS A 48 9.90 3.34 -14.11
C LYS A 48 10.22 4.84 -13.99
N GLY A 49 10.62 5.24 -12.80
CA GLY A 49 11.48 6.41 -12.52
C GLY A 49 10.92 7.76 -12.93
N ALA A 50 10.23 8.45 -12.03
CA ALA A 50 9.86 9.85 -12.22
C ALA A 50 9.67 10.60 -10.90
N THR A 51 9.47 11.91 -10.99
CA THR A 51 9.01 12.70 -9.84
C THR A 51 7.53 12.41 -9.57
N GLY A 52 7.12 12.41 -8.30
CA GLY A 52 5.72 12.23 -7.91
C GLY A 52 5.26 10.77 -7.87
N ALA A 53 3.98 10.54 -8.20
CA ALA A 53 3.33 9.23 -8.10
C ALA A 53 3.37 8.44 -9.41
N ALA A 54 3.55 7.12 -9.36
CA ALA A 54 3.50 6.28 -10.56
C ALA A 54 2.08 6.09 -11.09
N ILE A 55 1.13 5.85 -10.19
CA ILE A 55 -0.30 5.74 -10.49
C ILE A 55 -1.04 6.71 -9.59
N THR A 56 -1.73 7.68 -10.20
CA THR A 56 -2.68 8.56 -9.50
C THR A 56 -4.09 8.20 -9.92
N ILE A 57 -4.93 7.82 -8.96
CA ILE A 57 -6.37 7.65 -9.15
C ILE A 57 -7.07 8.70 -8.29
N SER A 58 -7.97 9.46 -8.87
CA SER A 58 -8.77 10.44 -8.14
C SER A 58 -10.25 10.11 -8.22
N ARG A 59 -11.00 10.55 -7.19
CA ARG A 59 -12.43 10.32 -6.93
C ARG A 59 -12.76 8.96 -6.32
N GLU A 60 -13.94 8.89 -5.72
CA GLU A 60 -14.55 7.67 -5.18
C GLU A 60 -14.74 6.63 -6.29
N THR A 61 -13.79 5.72 -6.39
CA THR A 61 -13.70 4.70 -7.43
C THR A 61 -13.30 3.39 -6.81
N SER A 62 -13.47 2.28 -7.52
CA SER A 62 -12.98 0.99 -7.07
C SER A 62 -12.17 0.31 -8.16
N GLY A 63 -11.31 -0.63 -7.78
CA GLY A 63 -10.48 -1.26 -8.80
C GLY A 63 -9.41 -2.18 -8.28
N THR A 64 -8.62 -2.67 -9.23
CA THR A 64 -7.49 -3.55 -9.02
C THR A 64 -6.25 -2.98 -9.68
N ILE A 65 -5.18 -2.88 -8.90
CA ILE A 65 -3.82 -2.59 -9.36
C ILE A 65 -3.02 -3.85 -9.06
N ALA A 66 -2.73 -4.68 -10.07
CA ALA A 66 -2.15 -6.00 -9.84
C ALA A 66 -0.99 -6.35 -10.75
N HIS A 67 -0.03 -7.11 -10.23
CA HIS A 67 1.10 -7.65 -11.02
C HIS A 67 1.92 -6.58 -11.76
N ASN A 68 1.95 -5.35 -11.25
CA ASN A 68 2.75 -4.28 -11.80
C ASN A 68 4.16 -4.28 -11.20
N ARG A 69 5.12 -3.78 -11.97
CA ARG A 69 6.45 -3.44 -11.50
C ARG A 69 6.54 -1.91 -11.39
N ILE A 70 6.77 -1.37 -10.19
CA ILE A 70 6.82 0.08 -9.95
C ILE A 70 8.14 0.44 -9.27
N GLU A 71 8.93 1.31 -9.89
CA GLU A 71 10.30 1.58 -9.42
C GLU A 71 10.64 3.07 -9.41
N ASN A 72 11.27 3.54 -8.34
CA ASN A 72 11.91 4.86 -8.23
C ASN A 72 10.95 6.06 -8.38
N TYR A 73 9.81 6.04 -7.70
CA TYR A 73 8.87 7.17 -7.60
C TYR A 73 8.86 7.77 -6.19
N ALA A 74 8.32 8.97 -6.01
CA ALA A 74 8.06 9.46 -4.65
C ALA A 74 6.98 8.61 -3.96
N VAL A 75 5.95 8.19 -4.71
CA VAL A 75 4.87 7.31 -4.25
C VAL A 75 4.53 6.32 -5.36
N SER A 76 4.30 5.04 -5.08
CA SER A 76 3.92 4.10 -6.16
C SER A 76 2.47 4.35 -6.62
N VAL A 77 1.52 4.32 -5.69
CA VAL A 77 0.08 4.46 -5.92
C VAL A 77 -0.42 5.53 -4.97
N SER A 78 -1.06 6.55 -5.53
CA SER A 78 -1.73 7.61 -4.79
C SER A 78 -3.20 7.62 -5.19
N ALA A 79 -4.05 7.06 -4.33
CA ALA A 79 -5.48 6.94 -4.59
C ALA A 79 -6.28 7.28 -3.32
N PRO A 80 -6.39 8.58 -2.98
CA PRO A 80 -6.83 9.00 -1.65
C PRO A 80 -8.29 8.62 -1.32
N GLU A 81 -9.12 8.47 -2.34
CA GLU A 81 -10.58 8.27 -2.22
C GLU A 81 -11.03 6.94 -2.83
N ALA A 82 -10.11 6.12 -3.35
CA ALA A 82 -10.46 4.91 -4.10
C ALA A 82 -10.35 3.65 -3.24
N THR A 83 -11.38 2.80 -3.31
CA THR A 83 -11.37 1.47 -2.72
C THR A 83 -10.61 0.50 -3.63
N LEU A 84 -9.36 0.19 -3.30
CA LEU A 84 -8.48 -0.57 -4.19
C LEU A 84 -8.07 -1.92 -3.63
N THR A 85 -8.06 -2.90 -4.52
CA THR A 85 -7.26 -4.12 -4.36
C THR A 85 -5.89 -3.90 -5.01
N MET A 86 -4.83 -4.05 -4.23
CA MET A 86 -3.45 -3.97 -4.70
C MET A 86 -2.80 -5.34 -4.49
N ASP A 87 -2.69 -6.12 -5.56
CA ASP A 87 -2.30 -7.53 -5.46
C ASP A 87 -1.06 -7.87 -6.28
N GLY A 88 -0.09 -8.56 -5.67
CA GLY A 88 1.01 -9.17 -6.42
C GLY A 88 1.93 -8.16 -7.15
N ASN A 89 1.98 -6.90 -6.73
CA ASN A 89 2.86 -5.90 -7.33
C ASN A 89 4.29 -6.02 -6.77
N THR A 90 5.28 -5.69 -7.60
CA THR A 90 6.68 -5.53 -7.18
C THR A 90 7.04 -4.05 -7.17
N ILE A 91 7.34 -3.50 -5.99
CA ILE A 91 7.58 -2.07 -5.78
C ILE A 91 8.97 -1.88 -5.21
N SER A 92 9.79 -0.99 -5.78
CA SER A 92 11.11 -0.72 -5.21
C SER A 92 11.65 0.69 -5.39
N GLY A 93 12.49 1.12 -4.46
CA GLY A 93 13.16 2.43 -4.54
C GLY A 93 12.21 3.63 -4.44
N CYS A 94 10.97 3.44 -3.96
CA CYS A 94 10.00 4.53 -3.86
C CYS A 94 10.11 5.27 -2.52
N GLY A 95 9.70 6.54 -2.45
CA GLY A 95 9.55 7.23 -1.16
C GLY A 95 8.54 6.51 -0.25
N THR A 96 7.34 6.27 -0.77
CA THR A 96 6.34 5.40 -0.15
C THR A 96 6.03 4.23 -1.08
N GLY A 97 6.15 3.02 -0.56
CA GLY A 97 5.86 1.78 -1.28
C GLY A 97 4.38 1.70 -1.65
N ILE A 98 3.45 1.73 -0.70
CA ILE A 98 2.00 1.85 -0.97
C ILE A 98 1.41 2.85 0.00
N ASP A 99 0.61 3.80 -0.50
CA ASP A 99 -0.09 4.83 0.28
C ASP A 99 -1.61 4.53 0.30
N VAL A 100 -2.11 4.11 1.45
CA VAL A 100 -3.51 3.71 1.67
C VAL A 100 -4.24 4.82 2.42
N ARG A 101 -5.29 5.39 1.82
CA ARG A 101 -6.09 6.46 2.47
C ARG A 101 -7.60 6.24 2.44
N ALA A 102 -8.04 5.18 1.80
CA ALA A 102 -9.42 4.70 1.80
C ALA A 102 -9.42 3.18 2.09
N GLU A 103 -10.56 2.51 1.94
CA GLU A 103 -10.64 1.06 2.08
C GLU A 103 -9.68 0.36 1.12
N ALA A 104 -8.95 -0.65 1.59
CA ALA A 104 -7.96 -1.31 0.74
C ALA A 104 -7.68 -2.75 1.12
N TYR A 105 -7.44 -3.56 0.10
CA TYR A 105 -6.93 -4.91 0.20
C TYR A 105 -5.55 -4.94 -0.44
N VAL A 106 -4.52 -4.90 0.38
CA VAL A 106 -3.11 -4.91 -0.06
C VAL A 106 -2.56 -6.31 0.17
N THR A 107 -2.45 -7.08 -0.90
CA THR A 107 -2.13 -8.51 -0.80
C THR A 107 -0.95 -8.94 -1.66
N ASN A 108 -0.14 -9.87 -1.16
CA ASN A 108 0.91 -10.55 -1.94
C ASN A 108 1.93 -9.61 -2.63
N ASN A 109 2.09 -8.36 -2.17
CA ASN A 109 3.02 -7.42 -2.79
C ASN A 109 4.44 -7.63 -2.25
N VAL A 110 5.43 -7.33 -3.10
CA VAL A 110 6.84 -7.33 -2.73
C VAL A 110 7.38 -5.90 -2.81
N ILE A 111 7.68 -5.31 -1.66
CA ILE A 111 8.11 -3.92 -1.51
C ILE A 111 9.55 -3.89 -0.98
N ARG A 112 10.48 -3.23 -1.69
CA ARG A 112 11.89 -3.23 -1.33
C ARG A 112 12.57 -1.87 -1.44
N GLY A 113 13.36 -1.50 -0.43
CA GLY A 113 14.21 -0.31 -0.54
C GLY A 113 13.42 0.99 -0.65
N CYS A 114 12.19 1.03 -0.13
CA CYS A 114 11.38 2.24 -0.10
C CYS A 114 11.69 3.10 1.13
N GLY A 115 11.19 4.33 1.20
CA GLY A 115 11.23 5.11 2.44
C GLY A 115 10.38 4.48 3.53
N VAL A 116 9.07 4.36 3.28
CA VAL A 116 8.12 3.55 4.05
C VAL A 116 7.61 2.42 3.15
N GLY A 117 7.42 1.21 3.68
CA GLY A 117 6.87 0.11 2.90
C GLY A 117 5.39 0.31 2.57
N ILE A 118 4.53 0.26 3.58
CA ILE A 118 3.10 0.58 3.48
C ILE A 118 2.77 1.67 4.49
N TYR A 119 2.18 2.75 4.03
CA TYR A 119 1.69 3.85 4.87
C TYR A 119 0.17 3.92 4.77
N CYS A 120 -0.52 3.90 5.92
CA CYS A 120 -1.97 3.82 5.97
C CYS A 120 -2.56 4.92 6.86
N THR A 121 -3.35 5.81 6.26
CA THR A 121 -4.13 6.87 6.92
C THR A 121 -5.59 6.77 6.46
N SER A 122 -6.19 5.58 6.61
CA SER A 122 -7.53 5.27 6.12
C SER A 122 -8.58 5.38 7.22
N TYR A 123 -9.81 5.71 6.85
CA TYR A 123 -10.99 5.70 7.74
C TYR A 123 -11.99 4.64 7.28
N GLY A 124 -11.50 3.43 6.99
CA GLY A 124 -12.30 2.30 6.52
C GLY A 124 -11.62 0.96 6.77
N THR A 125 -12.15 -0.09 6.14
CA THR A 125 -11.60 -1.45 6.25
C THR A 125 -10.29 -1.58 5.48
N VAL A 126 -9.22 -2.01 6.16
CA VAL A 126 -7.89 -2.22 5.58
C VAL A 126 -7.36 -3.60 5.91
N HIS A 127 -7.01 -4.34 4.86
CA HIS A 127 -6.34 -5.63 4.94
C HIS A 127 -4.97 -5.59 4.29
N LEU A 128 -3.92 -5.79 5.11
CA LEU A 128 -2.53 -5.88 4.69
C LEU A 128 -2.08 -7.34 4.87
N ILE A 129 -2.17 -8.15 3.81
CA ILE A 129 -2.04 -9.60 3.91
C ILE A 129 -0.92 -10.15 3.01
N ASN A 130 -0.07 -11.03 3.54
CA ASN A 130 0.95 -11.76 2.78
C ASN A 130 1.92 -10.87 1.97
N ASN A 131 2.17 -9.64 2.42
CA ASN A 131 3.13 -8.75 1.77
C ASN A 131 4.55 -9.04 2.28
N THR A 132 5.54 -8.91 1.40
CA THR A 132 6.96 -8.94 1.75
C THR A 132 7.53 -7.53 1.66
N ILE A 133 7.95 -6.97 2.78
CA ILE A 133 8.45 -5.60 2.89
C ILE A 133 9.86 -5.66 3.47
N LEU A 134 10.85 -5.27 2.68
CA LEU A 134 12.26 -5.38 3.06
C LEU A 134 13.02 -4.08 2.83
N ASN A 135 13.94 -3.77 3.75
CA ASN A 135 14.86 -2.64 3.61
C ASN A 135 14.16 -1.29 3.44
N ALA A 136 13.00 -1.07 4.08
CA ALA A 136 12.44 0.27 4.17
C ALA A 136 13.41 1.17 4.96
N SER A 137 13.63 2.43 4.57
CA SER A 137 14.54 3.32 5.32
C SER A 137 13.95 3.80 6.65
N SER A 138 12.62 3.75 6.77
CA SER A 138 11.82 4.01 7.96
C SER A 138 11.05 2.73 8.35
N ASP A 139 9.79 2.84 8.76
CA ASP A 139 8.94 1.70 9.12
C ASP A 139 8.58 0.82 7.91
N GLY A 140 8.43 -0.48 8.15
CA GLY A 140 7.92 -1.42 7.15
C GLY A 140 6.44 -1.18 6.86
N ILE A 141 5.60 -1.29 7.89
CA ILE A 141 4.17 -0.97 7.84
C ILE A 141 3.90 0.09 8.90
N ASN A 142 3.31 1.21 8.52
CA ASN A 142 2.92 2.28 9.42
C ASN A 142 1.44 2.62 9.21
N VAL A 143 0.62 2.21 10.18
CA VAL A 143 -0.83 2.46 10.20
C VAL A 143 -1.12 3.56 11.20
N GLN A 144 -1.46 4.73 10.68
CA GLN A 144 -1.93 5.87 11.47
C GLN A 144 -3.43 5.77 11.75
N ALA A 145 -4.22 5.28 10.79
CA ALA A 145 -5.66 5.12 10.94
C ALA A 145 -6.19 3.97 10.06
N ALA A 146 -7.19 3.27 10.59
CA ALA A 146 -8.11 2.35 9.92
C ALA A 146 -9.33 2.17 10.85
N ASP A 147 -10.48 1.79 10.30
CA ASP A 147 -11.66 1.46 11.12
C ASP A 147 -11.60 -0.01 11.53
N ASP A 148 -11.39 -0.90 10.54
CA ASP A 148 -11.12 -2.32 10.71
C ASP A 148 -9.75 -2.65 10.12
N LEU A 149 -8.88 -3.28 10.90
CA LEU A 149 -7.50 -3.53 10.50
C LEU A 149 -7.12 -5.01 10.61
N GLY A 150 -6.82 -5.62 9.47
CA GLY A 150 -6.20 -6.94 9.40
C GLY A 150 -4.77 -6.88 8.87
N VAL A 151 -3.78 -7.18 9.71
CA VAL A 151 -2.37 -7.31 9.33
C VAL A 151 -1.92 -8.75 9.50
N GLY A 152 -1.87 -9.50 8.40
CA GLY A 152 -1.78 -10.96 8.42
C GLY A 152 -0.71 -11.55 7.51
N GLY A 153 0.12 -12.48 7.99
CA GLY A 153 0.99 -13.27 7.09
C GLY A 153 2.13 -12.48 6.42
N ASN A 154 2.41 -11.25 6.86
CA ASN A 154 3.42 -10.41 6.23
C ASN A 154 4.83 -10.79 6.68
N ILE A 155 5.80 -10.59 5.80
CA ILE A 155 7.23 -10.69 6.09
C ILE A 155 7.79 -9.28 6.07
N VAL A 156 8.20 -8.77 7.23
CA VAL A 156 8.68 -7.39 7.38
C VAL A 156 10.05 -7.37 8.02
N GLY A 157 11.08 -6.91 7.31
CA GLY A 157 12.40 -6.95 7.91
C GLY A 157 13.48 -6.09 7.29
N SER A 158 14.56 -5.95 8.05
CA SER A 158 15.70 -5.10 7.69
C SER A 158 15.31 -3.63 7.50
N CYS A 159 14.22 -3.17 8.11
CA CYS A 159 13.77 -1.78 8.02
C CYS A 159 14.55 -0.86 8.97
N GLY A 160 14.71 0.40 8.59
CA GLY A 160 15.44 1.41 9.35
C GLY A 160 14.65 1.98 10.54
N GLY A 161 13.33 1.76 10.58
CA GLY A 161 12.44 2.00 11.70
C GLY A 161 11.91 0.69 12.29
N ASN A 162 10.63 0.69 12.68
CA ASN A 162 9.96 -0.48 13.22
C ASN A 162 9.49 -1.42 12.08
N GLY A 163 9.19 -2.67 12.43
CA GLY A 163 8.54 -3.59 11.50
C GLY A 163 7.12 -3.12 11.18
N ILE A 164 6.24 -3.20 12.18
CA ILE A 164 4.82 -2.84 12.07
C ILE A 164 4.50 -1.85 13.19
N VAL A 165 3.92 -0.71 12.82
CA VAL A 165 3.45 0.30 13.77
C VAL A 165 1.98 0.56 13.57
N ILE A 166 1.24 0.58 14.66
CA ILE A 166 -0.20 0.88 14.70
C ILE A 166 -0.37 2.03 15.70
N TRP A 167 -0.50 3.26 15.20
CA TRP A 167 -0.57 4.45 16.04
C TRP A 167 -1.96 4.77 16.54
N GLY A 168 -2.98 4.54 15.72
CA GLY A 168 -4.37 4.83 16.04
C GLY A 168 -4.91 6.18 15.65
N ASN A 169 -6.19 6.15 15.26
CA ASN A 169 -6.91 7.33 14.82
C ASN A 169 -6.95 8.36 15.95
N TYR A 170 -6.78 9.64 15.62
CA TYR A 170 -6.93 10.76 16.55
C TYR A 170 -8.32 10.79 17.23
N SER A 171 -9.33 10.13 16.65
CA SER A 171 -10.66 9.94 17.26
C SER A 171 -10.74 8.80 18.30
N GLY A 172 -9.69 7.97 18.43
CA GLY A 172 -9.60 6.89 19.42
C GLY A 172 -10.40 5.63 19.10
N GLN A 173 -10.93 5.47 17.88
CA GLN A 173 -11.74 4.31 17.51
C GLN A 173 -11.08 3.52 16.38
N TYR A 174 -10.73 2.28 16.70
CA TYR A 174 -10.80 1.16 15.75
C TYR A 174 -11.92 0.26 16.25
N TYR A 175 -12.62 -0.41 15.34
CA TYR A 175 -13.59 -1.44 15.69
C TYR A 175 -12.84 -2.73 16.03
N ASP A 176 -12.21 -3.37 15.04
CA ASP A 176 -11.42 -4.58 15.25
C ASP A 176 -9.99 -4.46 14.68
N VAL A 177 -9.01 -4.91 15.46
CA VAL A 177 -7.61 -4.97 15.01
C VAL A 177 -7.04 -6.37 15.21
N SER A 178 -6.53 -6.96 14.13
CA SER A 178 -5.85 -8.25 14.14
C SER A 178 -4.46 -8.15 13.53
N VAL A 179 -3.44 -8.49 14.32
CA VAL A 179 -2.05 -8.65 13.88
C VAL A 179 -1.66 -10.11 14.05
N ARG A 180 -1.62 -10.88 12.96
CA ARG A 180 -1.45 -12.33 13.04
C ARG A 180 -0.50 -12.95 12.02
N ASN A 181 0.19 -14.02 12.40
CA ASN A 181 1.01 -14.82 11.49
C ASN A 181 2.11 -14.03 10.76
N ASN A 182 2.56 -12.89 11.29
CA ASN A 182 3.60 -12.09 10.66
C ASN A 182 4.99 -12.58 11.08
N THR A 183 5.96 -12.51 10.17
CA THR A 183 7.39 -12.71 10.47
C THR A 183 8.12 -11.37 10.39
N ILE A 184 8.67 -10.91 11.51
CA ILE A 184 9.18 -9.55 11.67
C ILE A 184 10.60 -9.58 12.22
N PHE A 185 11.59 -9.09 11.47
CA PHE A 185 12.98 -9.34 11.83
C PHE A 185 13.99 -8.27 11.40
N ASN A 186 15.11 -8.18 12.13
CA ASN A 186 16.23 -7.31 11.80
C ASN A 186 15.86 -5.83 11.59
N ASN A 187 14.77 -5.34 12.20
CA ASN A 187 14.40 -3.93 12.12
C ASN A 187 15.21 -3.13 13.15
N ARG A 188 15.57 -1.88 12.82
CA ARG A 188 16.33 -1.00 13.72
C ARG A 188 15.47 -0.42 14.85
N GLY A 189 14.15 -0.57 14.78
CA GLY A 189 13.23 -0.37 15.89
C GLY A 189 12.56 -1.69 16.27
N SER A 190 11.40 -1.58 16.92
CA SER A 190 10.66 -2.72 17.43
C SER A 190 9.98 -3.52 16.32
N GLY A 191 9.70 -4.80 16.58
CA GLY A 191 8.97 -5.64 15.62
C GLY A 191 7.53 -5.17 15.43
N VAL A 192 6.78 -5.05 16.53
CA VAL A 192 5.43 -4.49 16.54
C VAL A 192 5.37 -3.39 17.58
N VAL A 193 4.91 -2.21 17.17
CA VAL A 193 4.62 -1.09 18.06
C VAL A 193 3.13 -0.83 18.05
N TRP A 194 2.56 -0.72 19.24
CA TRP A 194 1.19 -0.33 19.45
C TRP A 194 1.17 1.03 20.16
N GLY A 195 0.82 2.08 19.40
CA GLY A 195 0.96 3.48 19.79
C GLY A 195 -0.27 4.12 20.43
N VAL A 196 -1.43 3.47 20.42
CA VAL A 196 -2.66 3.94 21.10
C VAL A 196 -3.00 3.12 22.33
N GLN A 197 -3.79 3.69 23.24
CA GLN A 197 -4.61 2.87 24.12
C GLN A 197 -5.46 1.92 23.25
N PRO A 198 -5.53 0.61 23.59
CA PRO A 198 -6.26 -0.36 22.79
C PRO A 198 -7.68 0.16 22.49
N PRO A 199 -8.05 0.32 21.21
CA PRO A 199 -9.36 0.80 20.83
C PRO A 199 -10.43 -0.26 21.11
N THR A 200 -11.64 0.23 21.37
CA THR A 200 -12.73 -0.47 22.05
C THR A 200 -13.59 -1.34 21.11
N HIS A 201 -13.16 -2.56 20.78
CA HIS A 201 -14.02 -3.76 20.72
C HIS A 201 -13.18 -5.04 20.87
N VAL A 202 -12.29 -5.34 19.92
CA VAL A 202 -11.35 -6.48 19.99
C VAL A 202 -9.98 -6.10 19.41
N ALA A 203 -8.91 -6.37 20.16
CA ALA A 203 -7.53 -6.31 19.68
C ALA A 203 -6.87 -7.68 19.84
N MET A 204 -6.33 -8.23 18.75
CA MET A 204 -5.72 -9.55 18.72
C MET A 204 -4.31 -9.48 18.13
N VAL A 205 -3.33 -9.96 18.89
CA VAL A 205 -1.96 -10.18 18.43
C VAL A 205 -1.63 -11.66 18.62
N GLN A 206 -1.53 -12.42 17.54
CA GLN A 206 -1.47 -13.89 17.62
C GLN A 206 -0.47 -14.48 16.61
N ASP A 207 0.28 -15.51 17.00
CA ASP A 207 1.09 -16.34 16.10
C ASP A 207 2.13 -15.56 15.25
N ASN A 208 2.59 -14.41 15.76
CA ASN A 208 3.65 -13.63 15.12
C ASN A 208 5.03 -14.10 15.59
N ILE A 209 5.99 -14.12 14.67
CA ILE A 209 7.40 -14.38 14.95
C ILE A 209 8.14 -13.05 14.85
N SER A 210 8.73 -12.59 15.95
CA SER A 210 9.52 -11.35 16.02
C SER A 210 10.90 -11.62 16.62
N PHE A 211 11.98 -11.30 15.90
CA PHE A 211 13.34 -11.55 16.37
C PHE A 211 14.36 -10.57 15.80
N ALA A 212 15.46 -10.33 16.54
CA ALA A 212 16.56 -9.45 16.13
C ALA A 212 16.13 -8.01 15.77
N ASN A 213 15.03 -7.54 16.35
CA ASN A 213 14.59 -6.15 16.33
C ASN A 213 15.21 -5.40 17.52
N ALA A 214 15.34 -4.07 17.45
CA ALA A 214 15.96 -3.26 18.52
C ALA A 214 14.95 -2.65 19.50
#